data_AF-A0A1M3CF02-F1
#
_entry.id   AF-A0A1M3CF02-F1
#
_cell.length_a   1.000
_cell.length_b   1.000
_cell.length_c   1.000
_cell.angle_alpha   90.00
_cell.angle_beta   90.00
_cell.angle_gamma   90.00
#
_symmetry.space_group_name_H-M   'P 1'
#
loop_
_entity.id
_entity.type
_entity.pdbx_description
1 polymer ?
#
loop_
_entity_poly.entity_id
_entity_poly.type
_entity_poly.pdbx_seq_one_letter_code
_entity_poly.pdbx_strand_id
1 'polypeptide(L)'
;MKISKSEAAEPRSHALSVEGDCRAPLKPELLREKFAALHEIAIGRLTHAIALLEGRHSRIRADLTLISSPSVKAGLEAQLHGIEHWLAATKRQVRELSAPLPGHSELRSQQQQTVAER
;
A
#
# COMPACT_ATOMS: atom_id res chain seq x y z
N MET A 1 -10.95 51.02 14.55
CA MET A 1 -10.94 49.55 14.54
C MET A 1 -9.74 49.08 13.74
N LYS A 2 -8.77 48.41 14.39
CA LYS A 2 -7.59 47.84 13.73
C LYS A 2 -7.84 46.36 13.53
N ILE A 3 -7.82 45.90 12.27
CA ILE A 3 -8.05 44.50 11.91
C ILE A 3 -6.68 43.80 12.00
N SER A 4 -6.47 43.02 13.07
CA SER A 4 -5.28 42.19 13.20
C SER A 4 -5.35 41.03 12.21
N LYS A 5 -4.37 40.94 11.32
CA LYS A 5 -4.14 39.78 10.45
C LYS A 5 -3.86 38.56 11.34
N SER A 6 -4.77 37.60 11.37
CA SER A 6 -4.49 36.27 11.88
C SER A 6 -3.55 35.56 10.90
N GLU A 7 -2.32 35.31 11.34
CA GLU A 7 -1.37 34.42 10.68
C GLU A 7 -2.02 33.05 10.49
N ALA A 8 -2.13 32.64 9.23
CA ALA A 8 -2.45 31.27 8.87
C ALA A 8 -1.27 30.39 9.32
N ALA A 9 -1.50 29.54 10.30
CA ALA A 9 -0.54 28.53 10.72
C ALA A 9 -0.29 27.56 9.55
N GLU A 10 0.92 27.60 8.99
CA GLU A 10 1.37 26.61 8.02
C GLU A 10 1.28 25.20 8.62
N PRO A 11 0.81 24.19 7.85
CA PRO A 11 0.89 22.82 8.29
C PRO A 11 2.36 22.42 8.31
N ARG A 12 2.92 22.27 9.53
CA ARG A 12 4.25 21.70 9.75
C ARG A 12 4.27 20.30 9.13
N SER A 13 4.81 20.21 7.92
CA SER A 13 5.19 18.94 7.31
C SER A 13 6.15 18.25 8.28
N HIS A 14 5.70 17.17 8.92
CA HIS A 14 6.59 16.25 9.61
C HIS A 14 7.36 15.47 8.54
N ALA A 15 8.30 16.15 7.91
CA ALA A 15 9.37 15.49 7.18
C ALA A 15 10.11 14.62 8.20
N LEU A 16 10.04 13.31 8.01
CA LEU A 16 10.88 12.37 8.72
C LEU A 16 12.33 12.81 8.49
N SER A 17 12.98 13.41 9.49
CA SER A 17 14.39 13.77 9.40
C SER A 17 15.18 12.46 9.35
N VAL A 18 15.57 12.07 8.15
CA VAL A 18 16.47 10.93 7.93
C VAL A 18 17.88 11.50 8.02
N GLU A 19 18.35 11.77 9.25
CA GLU A 19 19.77 12.04 9.46
C GLU A 19 20.53 10.74 9.17
N GLY A 20 21.12 10.70 7.98
CA GLY A 20 22.05 9.66 7.55
C GLY A 20 23.12 10.33 6.71
N ASP A 21 24.38 10.19 7.12
CA ASP A 21 25.50 10.63 6.31
C ASP A 21 25.50 9.82 5.00
N CYS A 22 25.13 10.45 3.88
CA CYS A 22 25.04 9.80 2.57
C CYS A 22 26.37 9.20 2.10
N ARG A 23 27.48 9.52 2.79
CA ARG A 23 28.83 9.02 2.50
C ARG A 23 29.17 7.69 3.17
N ALA A 24 28.40 7.25 4.16
CA ALA A 24 28.65 5.98 4.85
C ALA A 24 27.56 4.94 4.53
N PRO A 25 27.92 3.76 4.00
CA PRO A 25 26.94 2.70 3.75
C PRO A 25 26.25 2.30 5.07
N LEU A 26 24.93 2.23 5.04
CA LEU A 26 24.12 1.75 6.15
C LEU A 26 24.50 0.31 6.49
N LYS A 27 24.52 -0.02 7.79
CA LYS A 27 24.72 -1.39 8.25
C LYS A 27 23.64 -2.31 7.64
N PRO A 28 23.98 -3.53 7.20
CA PRO A 28 23.02 -4.46 6.58
C PRO A 28 21.77 -4.70 7.43
N GLU A 29 21.89 -4.72 8.75
CA GLU A 29 20.80 -4.93 9.70
C GLU A 29 19.81 -3.76 9.64
N LEU A 30 20.31 -2.53 9.66
CA LEU A 30 19.51 -1.31 9.59
C LEU A 30 18.82 -1.17 8.21
N LEU A 31 19.46 -1.64 7.14
CA LEU A 31 18.83 -1.72 5.81
C LEU A 31 17.67 -2.71 5.78
N ARG A 32 17.84 -3.90 6.39
CA ARG A 32 16.77 -4.90 6.49
C ARG A 32 15.59 -4.39 7.31
N GLU A 33 15.84 -3.73 8.44
CA GLU A 33 14.79 -3.13 9.28
C GLU A 33 14.02 -2.03 8.52
N LYS A 34 14.74 -1.12 7.85
CA LYS A 34 14.10 -0.06 7.05
C LYS A 34 13.30 -0.64 5.88
N PHE A 35 13.82 -1.67 5.21
CA PHE A 35 13.11 -2.35 4.13
C PHE A 35 11.85 -3.04 4.64
N ALA A 36 11.93 -3.76 5.76
CA ALA A 36 10.78 -4.41 6.39
C ALA A 36 9.69 -3.40 6.75
N ALA A 37 10.05 -2.28 7.38
CA ALA A 37 9.09 -1.22 7.73
C ALA A 37 8.42 -0.61 6.49
N LEU A 38 9.19 -0.32 5.42
CA LEU A 38 8.63 0.19 4.16
C LEU A 38 7.70 -0.83 3.49
N HIS A 39 8.05 -2.11 3.57
CA HIS A 39 7.27 -3.20 3.03
C HIS A 39 5.91 -3.36 3.74
N GLU A 40 5.91 -3.31 5.08
CA GLU A 40 4.68 -3.33 5.88
C GLU A 40 3.78 -2.14 5.57
N ILE A 41 4.35 -0.92 5.47
CA ILE A 41 3.61 0.29 5.10
C ILE A 41 2.97 0.14 3.71
N ALA A 42 3.69 -0.42 2.74
CA ALA A 42 3.18 -0.64 1.38
C ALA A 42 1.99 -1.62 1.37
N ILE A 43 2.11 -2.76 2.06
CA ILE A 43 1.02 -3.73 2.19
C ILE A 43 -0.19 -3.11 2.90
N GLY A 44 0.03 -2.34 3.98
CA GLY A 44 -1.03 -1.65 4.70
C GLY A 44 -1.80 -0.67 3.82
N ARG A 45 -1.09 0.12 2.99
CA ARG A 45 -1.70 1.06 2.03
C ARG A 45 -2.54 0.35 0.97
N LEU A 46 -2.04 -0.74 0.40
CA LEU A 46 -2.77 -1.51 -0.61
C LEU A 46 -4.00 -2.18 -0.01
N THR A 47 -3.90 -2.69 1.22
CA THR A 47 -5.03 -3.28 1.96
C THR A 47 -6.13 -2.25 2.21
N HIS A 48 -5.75 -1.03 2.61
CA HIS A 48 -6.70 0.06 2.76
C HIS A 48 -7.38 0.44 1.43
N ALA A 49 -6.63 0.49 0.33
CA ALA A 49 -7.19 0.75 -1.00
C ALA A 49 -8.20 -0.34 -1.44
N ILE A 50 -7.93 -1.61 -1.15
CA ILE A 50 -8.86 -2.72 -1.38
C ILE A 50 -10.19 -2.46 -0.65
N ALA A 51 -10.15 -2.11 0.64
CA ALA A 51 -11.36 -1.84 1.42
C ALA A 51 -12.19 -0.68 0.82
N LEU A 52 -11.53 0.39 0.35
CA LEU A 52 -12.20 1.50 -0.31
C LEU A 52 -12.85 1.09 -1.64
N LEU A 53 -12.17 0.26 -2.44
CA LEU A 53 -12.69 -0.25 -3.70
C LEU A 53 -13.90 -1.18 -3.47
N GLU A 54 -13.85 -2.07 -2.48
CA GLU A 54 -14.97 -2.95 -2.13
C GLU A 54 -16.19 -2.16 -1.62
N GLY A 55 -15.95 -1.11 -0.83
CA GLY A 55 -17.01 -0.20 -0.38
C GLY A 55 -17.64 0.63 -1.51
N ARG A 56 -16.89 0.95 -2.57
CA ARG A 56 -17.43 1.60 -3.77
C ARG A 56 -18.15 0.62 -4.68
N HIS A 57 -17.60 -0.59 -4.87
CA HIS A 57 -18.21 -1.68 -5.62
C HIS A 57 -19.61 -1.99 -5.08
N SER A 58 -19.71 -2.16 -3.76
CA SER A 58 -20.98 -2.46 -3.09
C SER A 58 -22.03 -1.35 -3.29
N ARG A 59 -21.61 -0.08 -3.24
CA ARG A 59 -22.51 1.08 -3.47
C ARG A 59 -23.03 1.11 -4.91
N ILE A 60 -22.14 1.00 -5.90
CA ILE A 60 -22.54 1.01 -7.31
C ILE A 60 -23.44 -0.19 -7.63
N ARG A 61 -23.14 -1.37 -7.06
CA ARG A 61 -24.00 -2.54 -7.20
C ARG A 61 -25.39 -2.31 -6.62
N ALA A 62 -25.51 -1.60 -5.50
CA ALA A 62 -26.81 -1.21 -4.94
C ALA A 62 -27.55 -0.23 -5.87
N ASP A 63 -26.87 0.81 -6.35
CA ASP A 63 -27.45 1.82 -7.26
C ASP A 63 -27.97 1.18 -8.56
N LEU A 64 -27.25 0.20 -9.11
CA LEU A 64 -27.66 -0.54 -10.31
C LEU A 64 -29.00 -1.28 -10.16
N THR A 65 -29.41 -1.62 -8.93
CA THR A 65 -30.72 -2.25 -8.69
C THR A 65 -31.87 -1.25 -8.66
N LEU A 66 -31.58 0.03 -8.40
CA LEU A 66 -32.56 1.09 -8.24
C LEU A 66 -32.76 1.92 -9.51
N ILE A 67 -31.78 1.93 -10.41
CA ILE A 67 -31.79 2.78 -11.60
C ILE A 67 -32.49 2.10 -12.78
N SER A 68 -33.55 2.75 -13.28
CA SER A 68 -34.29 2.31 -14.47
C SER A 68 -33.78 2.91 -15.78
N SER A 69 -33.00 4.01 -15.72
CA SER A 69 -32.49 4.69 -16.91
C SER A 69 -31.37 3.87 -17.59
N PRO A 70 -31.52 3.46 -18.86
CA PRO A 70 -30.53 2.62 -19.54
C PRO A 70 -29.15 3.28 -19.68
N SER A 71 -29.11 4.59 -19.97
CA SER A 71 -27.85 5.32 -20.14
C SER A 71 -27.06 5.44 -18.84
N VAL A 72 -27.77 5.69 -17.73
CA VAL A 72 -27.15 5.78 -16.39
C VAL A 72 -26.69 4.39 -15.94
N LYS A 73 -27.48 3.35 -16.22
CA LYS A 73 -27.12 1.96 -15.93
C LYS A 73 -25.84 1.54 -16.65
N ALA A 74 -25.72 1.82 -17.94
CA ALA A 74 -24.51 1.53 -18.71
C ALA A 74 -23.27 2.26 -18.15
N GLY A 75 -23.42 3.53 -17.72
CA GLY A 75 -22.33 4.27 -17.07
C GLY A 75 -21.88 3.65 -15.75
N LEU A 76 -22.82 3.20 -14.92
CA LEU A 76 -22.51 2.52 -13.66
C LEU A 76 -21.90 1.14 -13.87
N GLU A 77 -22.34 0.38 -14.87
CA GLU A 77 -21.74 -0.90 -15.25
C GLU A 77 -20.28 -0.74 -15.69
N ALA A 78 -19.97 0.31 -16.47
CA ALA A 78 -18.59 0.64 -16.84
C ALA A 78 -17.73 1.01 -15.62
N GLN A 79 -18.28 1.78 -14.68
CA GLN A 79 -17.58 2.10 -13.42
C GLN A 79 -17.35 0.86 -12.56
N LEU A 80 -18.35 -0.02 -12.46
CA LEU A 80 -18.24 -1.28 -11.72
C LEU A 80 -17.12 -2.15 -12.30
N HIS A 81 -17.08 -2.28 -13.62
CA HIS A 81 -16.03 -3.04 -14.31
C HIS A 81 -14.63 -2.46 -14.05
N GLY A 82 -14.49 -1.13 -14.08
CA GLY A 82 -13.25 -0.45 -13.72
C GLY A 82 -12.81 -0.77 -12.29
N ILE A 83 -13.74 -0.73 -11.33
CA ILE A 83 -13.44 -1.07 -9.93
C ILE A 83 -13.03 -2.53 -9.79
N GLU A 84 -13.69 -3.46 -10.47
CA GLU A 84 -13.33 -4.89 -10.45
C GLU A 84 -11.92 -5.12 -10.99
N HIS A 85 -11.55 -4.43 -12.06
CA HIS A 85 -10.20 -4.46 -12.60
C HIS A 85 -9.16 -3.98 -11.57
N TRP A 86 -9.37 -2.80 -10.99
CA TRP A 86 -8.45 -2.25 -9.98
C TRP A 86 -8.39 -3.14 -8.74
N LEU A 87 -9.52 -3.67 -8.28
CA LEU A 87 -9.58 -4.56 -7.13
C LEU A 87 -8.76 -5.83 -7.37
N ALA A 88 -8.89 -6.45 -8.54
CA ALA A 88 -8.11 -7.63 -8.91
C ALA A 88 -6.60 -7.33 -8.97
N ALA A 89 -6.22 -6.20 -9.59
CA ALA A 89 -4.84 -5.76 -9.68
C ALA A 89 -4.22 -5.49 -8.29
N THR A 90 -4.92 -4.75 -7.43
CA THR A 90 -4.43 -4.44 -6.07
C THR A 90 -4.34 -5.69 -5.20
N LYS A 91 -5.34 -6.59 -5.27
CA LYS A 91 -5.30 -7.89 -4.57
C LYS A 91 -4.11 -8.74 -5.03
N ARG A 92 -3.75 -8.69 -6.31
CA ARG A 92 -2.58 -9.38 -6.83
C ARG A 92 -1.28 -8.78 -6.28
N GLN A 93 -1.14 -7.46 -6.27
CA GLN A 93 0.04 -6.80 -5.70
C GLN A 93 0.25 -7.13 -4.22
N VAL A 94 -0.82 -7.16 -3.42
CA VAL A 94 -0.72 -7.57 -2.01
C VAL A 94 -0.21 -9.00 -1.88
N ARG A 95 -0.70 -9.93 -2.72
CA ARG A 95 -0.22 -11.32 -2.71
C ARG A 95 1.25 -11.43 -3.10
N GLU A 96 1.67 -10.69 -4.13
CA GLU A 96 3.05 -10.70 -4.61
C GLU A 96 4.02 -10.14 -3.55
N LEU A 97 3.63 -9.06 -2.86
CA LEU A 97 4.41 -8.49 -1.76
C LEU A 97 4.40 -9.39 -0.53
N SER A 98 3.27 -10.02 -0.22
CA SER A 98 3.15 -10.92 0.93
C SER A 98 3.77 -12.31 0.69
N ALA A 99 4.15 -12.62 -0.55
CA ALA A 99 4.79 -13.89 -0.87
C ALA A 99 6.19 -13.93 -0.21
N PRO A 100 6.58 -15.07 0.38
CA PRO A 100 7.95 -15.24 0.83
C PRO A 100 8.89 -15.05 -0.36
N LEU A 101 9.89 -14.17 -0.20
CA LEU A 101 10.87 -13.92 -1.25
C LEU A 101 11.56 -15.25 -1.65
N PRO A 102 11.55 -15.63 -2.94
CA PRO A 102 12.29 -16.80 -3.40
C PRO A 102 13.77 -16.59 -3.06
N GLY A 103 14.34 -17.52 -2.28
CA GLY A 103 15.75 -17.50 -1.85
C GLY A 103 15.99 -17.49 -0.34
N HIS A 104 15.01 -17.13 0.50
CA HIS A 104 15.18 -17.22 1.97
C HIS A 104 15.07 -18.66 2.51
N SER A 105 14.33 -19.52 1.83
CA SER A 105 14.21 -20.94 2.16
C SER A 105 15.53 -21.70 1.93
N GLU A 106 16.27 -21.35 0.88
CA GLU A 106 17.54 -22.01 0.53
C GLU A 106 18.72 -21.51 1.38
N LEU A 107 18.75 -20.22 1.71
CA LEU A 107 19.78 -19.65 2.59
C LEU A 107 19.69 -20.22 4.02
N ARG A 108 18.47 -20.45 4.54
CA ARG A 108 18.29 -21.05 5.86
C ARG A 108 18.71 -22.52 5.89
N SER A 109 18.52 -23.26 4.80
CA SER A 109 19.00 -24.65 4.66
C SER A 109 20.53 -24.74 4.50
N GLN A 110 21.16 -23.84 3.74
CA GLN A 110 22.63 -23.83 3.62
C GLN A 110 23.33 -23.42 4.93
N GLN A 111 22.75 -22.51 5.70
CA GLN A 111 23.30 -22.10 7.00
C GLN A 111 23.14 -23.20 8.08
N GLN A 112 22.11 -24.05 7.98
CA GLN A 112 21.95 -25.19 8.89
C GLN A 112 22.86 -26.37 8.54
N GLN A 113 23.18 -26.59 7.25
CA GLN A 113 24.16 -27.62 6.85
C GLN A 113 25.59 -27.28 7.28
N THR A 114 26.00 -26.02 7.25
CA THR A 114 27.37 -25.62 7.65
C THR A 114 27.62 -25.68 9.17
N VAL A 115 26.58 -25.77 9.99
CA VAL A 115 26.69 -25.96 11.45
C VAL A 115 26.74 -27.44 11.82
N ALA A 116 26.23 -28.34 10.98
CA ALA A 116 26.24 -29.78 11.22
C ALA A 116 27.55 -30.48 10.81
N GLU A 117 28.45 -29.79 10.10
CA GLU A 117 29.75 -30.31 9.64
C GLU A 117 30.95 -29.76 10.44
N ARG A 118 30.73 -29.19 11.63
CA ARG A 118 31.78 -28.84 12.61
C ARG A 118 31.60 -29.63 13.90
#